data_AF-A0A7K5UQU7-F1
#
_entry.id   AF-A0A7K5UQU7-F1
#
_cell.length_a   1.000
_cell.length_b   1.000
_cell.length_c   1.000
_cell.angle_alpha   90.00
_cell.angle_beta   90.00
_cell.angle_gamma   90.00
#
_symmetry.space_group_name_H-M   'P 1'
#
loop_
_entity.id
_entity.type
_entity.pdbx_description
1 polymer ?
#
loop_
_entity_poly.entity_id
_entity_poly.type
_entity_poly.pdbx_seq_one_letter_code
_entity_poly.pdbx_strand_id
1 'polypeptide(L)'
;APPGGPCLRLQVLGRCLAAVAAAHAWLTGRAGRYLAAWALPQFLLLTQGDLQVLKAETEQLVLQVSGTFPEPGDTDGDTPPEPSPVSPWELQLCRQIHEAANNIQLFSRDVLRMFSTSCKRLSAEIFDQTMPLGRHWRLGPRAELPSTPSAYAAAAVQAVLGQVLQGAQALPRDAQAPTLARVTTAFLEAWMDHILTHRIKFR
;
A
#
# COMPACT_ATOMS: atom_id res chain seq x y z
N ALA A 1 25.54 15.30 42.09
CA ALA A 1 24.24 15.34 41.39
C ALA A 1 24.15 14.11 40.50
N PRO A 2 23.01 13.39 40.45
CA PRO A 2 22.87 12.24 39.57
C PRO A 2 22.90 12.69 38.10
N PRO A 3 23.25 11.80 37.15
CA PRO A 3 23.50 12.18 35.76
C PRO A 3 22.21 12.72 35.13
N GLY A 4 22.34 13.85 34.43
CA GLY A 4 21.23 14.59 33.83
C GLY A 4 20.37 13.71 32.94
N GLY A 5 19.09 13.59 33.29
CA GLY A 5 18.11 12.95 32.43
C GLY A 5 18.02 13.68 31.08
N PRO A 6 17.65 12.97 29.99
CA PRO A 6 17.52 13.62 28.69
C PRO A 6 16.54 14.79 28.79
N CYS A 7 16.91 15.93 28.18
CA CYS A 7 16.06 17.12 28.12
C CYS A 7 14.62 16.73 27.73
N LEU A 8 13.61 17.24 28.44
CA LEU A 8 12.19 16.95 28.21
C LEU A 8 11.82 17.05 26.72
N ARG A 9 12.38 18.05 26.02
CA ARG A 9 12.22 18.29 24.58
C ARG A 9 12.64 17.08 23.73
N LEU A 10 13.82 16.53 24.00
CA LEU A 10 14.33 15.34 23.31
C LEU A 10 13.47 14.10 23.59
N GLN A 11 12.95 13.96 24.82
CA GLN A 11 12.05 12.84 25.15
C GLN A 11 10.72 12.93 24.39
N VAL A 12 10.14 14.13 24.29
CA VAL A 12 8.91 14.37 23.53
C VAL A 12 9.12 14.07 22.06
N LEU A 13 10.16 14.64 21.43
CA LEU A 13 10.49 14.38 20.04
C LEU A 13 10.78 12.90 19.77
N GLY A 14 11.51 12.23 20.67
CA GLY A 14 11.77 10.80 20.57
C GLY A 14 10.49 9.95 20.62
N ARG A 15 9.52 10.32 21.47
CA ARG A 15 8.20 9.66 21.52
C ARG A 15 7.37 9.93 20.27
N CYS A 16 7.38 11.16 19.75
CA CYS A 16 6.71 11.50 18.50
C CYS A 16 7.27 10.65 17.34
N LEU A 17 8.59 10.59 17.20
CA LEU A 17 9.23 9.75 16.19
C LEU A 17 8.86 8.27 16.35
N ALA A 18 8.94 7.73 17.57
CA ALA A 18 8.58 6.34 17.84
C ALA A 18 7.11 6.06 17.49
N ALA A 19 6.18 6.98 17.78
CA ALA A 19 4.77 6.84 17.46
C ALA A 19 4.53 6.81 15.95
N VAL A 20 5.12 7.73 15.19
CA VAL A 20 5.00 7.77 13.72
C VAL A 20 5.63 6.53 13.08
N ALA A 21 6.82 6.14 13.53
CA ALA A 21 7.49 4.94 13.04
C ALA A 21 6.68 3.67 13.33
N ALA A 22 6.09 3.56 14.53
CA ALA A 22 5.22 2.44 14.89
C ALA A 22 3.93 2.41 14.06
N ALA A 23 3.32 3.58 13.81
CA ALA A 23 2.14 3.69 12.96
C ALA A 23 2.44 3.24 11.52
N HIS A 24 3.56 3.68 10.96
CA HIS A 24 4.01 3.27 9.62
C HIS A 24 4.29 1.75 9.55
N ALA A 25 4.98 1.20 10.54
CA ALA A 25 5.26 -0.25 10.62
C ALA A 25 3.97 -1.07 10.78
N TRP A 26 3.01 -0.61 11.59
CA TRP A 26 1.72 -1.26 11.76
C TRP A 26 0.93 -1.25 10.45
N LEU A 27 0.88 -0.11 9.76
CA LEU A 27 0.16 0.08 8.51
C LEU A 27 0.70 -0.84 7.40
N THR A 28 2.01 -0.83 7.19
CA THR A 28 2.69 -1.68 6.20
C THR A 28 2.51 -3.17 6.52
N GLY A 29 2.70 -3.57 7.79
CA GLY A 29 2.54 -4.95 8.23
C GLY A 29 1.10 -5.47 8.12
N ARG A 30 0.10 -4.65 8.45
CA ARG A 30 -1.32 -5.00 8.33
C ARG A 30 -1.76 -5.12 6.89
N ALA A 31 -1.36 -4.18 6.03
CA ALA A 31 -1.65 -4.23 4.60
C ALA A 31 -1.10 -5.53 3.99
N GLY A 32 0.18 -5.83 4.26
CA GLY A 32 0.81 -7.06 3.80
C GLY A 32 0.09 -8.32 4.30
N ARG A 33 -0.29 -8.37 5.58
CA ARG A 33 -1.00 -9.52 6.16
C ARG A 33 -2.39 -9.72 5.55
N TYR A 34 -3.17 -8.66 5.35
CA TYR A 34 -4.49 -8.76 4.74
C TYR A 34 -4.38 -9.23 3.28
N LEU A 35 -3.43 -8.70 2.51
CA LEU A 35 -3.19 -9.15 1.15
C LEU A 35 -2.68 -10.60 1.09
N ALA A 36 -1.83 -11.01 2.02
CA ALA A 36 -1.33 -12.38 2.11
C ALA A 36 -2.47 -13.39 2.32
N ALA A 37 -3.45 -13.03 3.15
CA ALA A 37 -4.64 -13.83 3.44
C ALA A 37 -5.84 -13.56 2.50
N TRP A 38 -5.65 -12.72 1.47
CA TRP A 38 -6.70 -12.26 0.56
C TRP A 38 -7.95 -11.66 1.24
N ALA A 39 -7.74 -11.00 2.39
CA ALA A 39 -8.76 -10.33 3.19
C ALA A 39 -9.06 -8.92 2.63
N LEU A 40 -9.63 -8.87 1.42
CA LEU A 40 -9.87 -7.61 0.70
C LEU A 40 -10.72 -6.58 1.45
N PRO A 41 -11.83 -6.94 2.13
CA PRO A 41 -12.61 -5.96 2.89
C PRO A 41 -11.77 -5.24 3.95
N GLN A 42 -10.97 -5.99 4.71
CA GLN A 42 -10.09 -5.44 5.75
C GLN A 42 -8.97 -4.59 5.15
N PHE A 43 -8.42 -5.00 4.01
CA PHE A 43 -7.43 -4.20 3.28
C PHE A 43 -8.01 -2.87 2.79
N LEU A 44 -9.25 -2.87 2.28
CA LEU A 44 -9.92 -1.65 1.84
C LEU A 44 -10.24 -0.72 3.00
N LEU A 45 -10.73 -1.25 4.13
CA LEU A 45 -10.96 -0.46 5.34
C LEU A 45 -9.66 0.20 5.85
N LEU A 46 -8.55 -0.54 5.84
CA LEU A 46 -7.24 -0.01 6.24
C LEU A 46 -6.80 1.15 5.31
N THR A 47 -7.00 1.02 4.01
CA THR A 47 -6.46 1.96 3.00
C THR A 47 -7.36 3.16 2.74
N GLN A 48 -8.68 2.99 2.91
CA GLN A 48 -9.67 4.06 2.72
C GLN A 48 -10.06 4.75 4.03
N GLY A 49 -9.93 4.07 5.18
CA GLY A 49 -10.26 4.59 6.50
C GLY A 49 -9.00 4.93 7.30
N ASP A 50 -8.38 3.91 7.88
CA ASP A 50 -7.28 4.08 8.85
C ASP A 50 -6.12 4.92 8.28
N LEU A 51 -5.75 4.70 7.01
CA LEU A 51 -4.72 5.48 6.34
C LEU A 51 -5.06 6.97 6.27
N GLN A 52 -6.30 7.35 6.03
CA GLN A 52 -6.68 8.77 5.95
C GLN A 52 -6.60 9.44 7.32
N VAL A 53 -7.00 8.73 8.38
CA VAL A 53 -6.84 9.19 9.76
C VAL A 53 -5.36 9.36 10.09
N LEU A 54 -4.53 8.35 9.81
CA LEU A 54 -3.09 8.43 10.06
C LEU A 54 -2.41 9.56 9.28
N LYS A 55 -2.81 9.82 8.05
CA LYS A 55 -2.31 10.95 7.25
C LYS A 55 -2.65 12.29 7.92
N ALA A 56 -3.90 12.49 8.31
CA ALA A 56 -4.33 13.72 8.97
C ALA A 56 -3.61 13.93 10.32
N GLU A 57 -3.53 12.89 11.16
CA GLU A 57 -2.86 12.96 12.46
C GLU A 57 -1.36 13.24 12.33
N THR A 58 -0.69 12.63 11.34
CA THR A 58 0.74 12.87 11.10
C THR A 58 1.03 14.24 10.49
N GLU A 59 0.13 14.79 9.67
CA GLU A 59 0.20 16.18 9.22
C GLU A 59 0.06 17.15 10.40
N GLN A 60 -0.91 16.94 11.29
CA GLN A 60 -1.09 17.76 12.48
C GLN A 60 0.13 17.68 13.41
N LEU A 61 0.69 16.49 13.60
CA LEU A 61 1.91 16.31 14.38
C LEU A 61 3.08 17.09 13.77
N VAL A 62 3.25 17.04 12.44
CA VAL A 62 4.30 17.79 11.75
C VAL A 62 4.14 19.29 11.97
N LEU A 63 2.92 19.83 11.83
CA LEU A 63 2.64 21.25 12.09
C LEU A 63 2.97 21.65 13.53
N GLN A 64 2.61 20.81 14.51
CA GLN A 64 2.92 21.06 15.91
C GLN A 64 4.42 21.02 16.21
N VAL A 65 5.14 20.07 15.62
CA VAL A 65 6.59 19.95 15.76
C VAL A 65 7.28 21.17 15.16
N SER A 66 6.91 21.58 13.94
CA SER A 66 7.52 22.76 13.29
C SER A 66 7.20 24.07 14.02
N GLY A 67 5.99 24.22 14.57
CA GLY A 67 5.62 25.40 15.36
C GLY A 67 6.29 25.47 16.74
N THR A 68 6.59 24.32 17.36
CA THR A 68 7.19 24.24 18.71
C THR A 68 8.72 24.24 18.66
N PHE A 69 9.29 23.77 17.55
CA PHE A 69 10.73 23.60 17.32
C PHE A 69 11.14 24.25 15.99
N PRO A 70 11.07 25.59 15.87
CA PRO A 70 11.39 26.28 14.61
C PRO A 70 12.85 26.07 14.21
N GLU A 71 13.09 25.81 12.92
CA GLU A 71 14.46 25.76 12.39
C GLU A 71 15.08 27.18 12.42
N PRO A 72 16.42 27.31 12.48
CA PRO A 72 17.11 28.60 12.71
C PRO A 72 16.98 29.67 11.60
N GLY A 73 16.01 29.58 10.68
CA GLY A 73 15.89 30.45 9.51
C GLY A 73 14.48 30.97 9.19
N ASP A 74 13.44 30.63 9.96
CA ASP A 74 12.03 30.97 9.63
C ASP A 74 11.53 32.29 10.23
N THR A 75 12.37 33.08 10.90
CA THR A 75 11.97 34.39 11.44
C THR A 75 12.09 35.50 10.40
N ASP A 76 10.95 35.89 9.84
CA ASP A 76 10.76 37.20 9.22
C ASP A 76 10.97 38.27 10.31
N GLY A 77 11.83 39.25 10.03
CA GLY A 77 12.42 40.12 11.04
C GLY A 77 11.43 41.13 11.61
N ASP A 78 10.85 40.87 12.78
CA ASP A 78 10.34 41.94 13.67
C ASP A 78 10.02 41.54 15.13
N THR A 79 10.53 40.41 15.65
CA THR A 79 10.29 39.98 17.05
C THR A 79 11.59 39.87 17.86
N PRO A 80 11.66 40.34 19.13
CA PRO A 80 12.88 40.26 19.93
C PRO A 80 13.31 38.81 20.14
N PRO A 81 14.61 38.49 19.99
CA PRO A 81 15.08 37.11 20.04
C PRO A 81 15.17 36.63 21.49
N GLU A 82 14.30 35.70 21.87
CA GLU A 82 14.62 34.73 22.91
C GLU A 82 14.46 33.31 22.34
N PRO A 83 15.34 32.86 21.41
CA PRO A 83 15.41 31.45 21.08
C PRO A 83 16.42 30.80 22.03
N SER A 84 15.95 29.91 22.90
CA SER A 84 16.83 28.84 23.39
C SER A 84 17.43 28.14 22.16
N PRO A 85 18.77 27.99 22.08
CA PRO A 85 19.40 27.39 20.90
C PRO A 85 18.86 25.97 20.72
N VAL A 86 18.15 25.74 19.62
CA VAL A 86 17.64 24.40 19.27
C VAL A 86 18.85 23.48 19.13
N SER A 87 18.89 22.42 19.93
CA SER A 87 20.04 21.52 19.91
C SER A 87 20.12 20.78 18.56
N PRO A 88 21.32 20.44 18.07
CA PRO A 88 21.47 19.65 16.82
C PRO A 88 20.66 18.35 16.82
N TRP A 89 20.49 17.75 18.00
CA TRP A 89 19.69 16.54 18.19
C TRP A 89 18.20 16.78 18.05
N GLU A 90 17.69 17.94 18.49
CA GLU A 90 16.29 18.31 18.29
C GLU A 90 15.98 18.48 16.80
N LEU A 91 16.82 19.22 16.05
CA LEU A 91 16.68 19.40 14.61
C LEU A 91 16.69 18.05 13.87
N GLN A 92 17.60 17.15 14.25
CA GLN A 92 17.68 15.82 13.67
C GLN A 92 16.41 14.99 13.90
N LEU A 93 15.86 15.02 15.12
CA LEU A 93 14.61 14.32 15.43
C LEU A 93 13.42 14.95 14.69
N CYS A 94 13.35 16.28 14.59
CA CYS A 94 12.33 16.95 13.80
C CYS A 94 12.36 16.48 12.34
N ARG A 95 13.55 16.43 11.71
CA ARG A 95 13.71 15.93 10.34
C ARG A 95 13.28 14.47 10.19
N GLN A 96 13.63 13.61 11.14
CA GLN A 96 13.21 12.20 11.12
C GLN A 96 11.69 12.04 11.29
N ILE A 97 11.05 12.88 12.10
CA ILE A 97 9.58 12.90 12.23
C ILE A 97 8.95 13.28 10.90
N HIS A 98 9.46 14.33 10.23
CA HIS A 98 8.96 14.75 8.91
C HIS A 98 9.12 13.65 7.87
N GLU A 99 10.28 13.00 7.83
CA GLU A 99 10.54 11.88 6.91
C GLU A 99 9.59 10.70 7.19
N ALA A 100 9.42 10.31 8.46
CA ALA A 100 8.55 9.22 8.84
C ALA A 100 7.06 9.53 8.54
N ALA A 101 6.62 10.78 8.77
CA ALA A 101 5.29 11.24 8.41
C ALA A 101 5.08 11.22 6.90
N ASN A 102 6.08 11.68 6.13
CA ASN A 102 6.05 11.63 4.67
C ASN A 102 5.97 10.18 4.15
N ASN A 103 6.59 9.21 4.81
CA ASN A 103 6.44 7.80 4.44
C ASN A 103 4.98 7.31 4.58
N ILE A 104 4.24 7.75 5.61
CA ILE A 104 2.80 7.45 5.74
C ILE A 104 2.00 8.11 4.62
N GLN A 105 2.35 9.34 4.21
CA GLN A 105 1.72 10.02 3.08
C GLN A 105 1.94 9.27 1.76
N LEU A 106 3.18 8.84 1.53
CA LEU A 106 3.59 8.11 0.34
C LEU A 106 3.07 6.67 0.30
N PHE A 107 2.69 6.09 1.45
CA PHE A 107 2.16 4.73 1.52
C PHE A 107 0.96 4.51 0.61
N SER A 108 0.14 5.53 0.36
CA SER A 108 -0.96 5.48 -0.63
C SER A 108 -0.52 5.01 -2.03
N ARG A 109 0.70 5.36 -2.45
CA ARG A 109 1.30 4.91 -3.72
C ARG A 109 1.71 3.44 -3.67
N ASP A 110 2.23 3.01 -2.52
CA ASP A 110 2.70 1.64 -2.31
C ASP A 110 1.54 0.65 -2.13
N VAL A 111 0.43 1.08 -1.51
CA VAL A 111 -0.81 0.30 -1.34
C VAL A 111 -1.24 -0.35 -2.65
N LEU A 112 -1.35 0.47 -3.69
CA LEU A 112 -1.83 -0.01 -4.96
C LEU A 112 -0.78 -0.95 -5.59
N ARG A 113 0.53 -0.76 -5.33
CA ARG A 113 1.61 -1.62 -5.86
C ARG A 113 1.54 -2.99 -5.19
N MET A 114 1.47 -3.00 -3.86
CA MET A 114 1.30 -4.23 -3.07
C MET A 114 0.05 -5.01 -3.49
N PHE A 115 -1.05 -4.29 -3.72
CA PHE A 115 -2.29 -4.89 -4.19
C PHE A 115 -2.12 -5.55 -5.56
N SER A 116 -1.54 -4.84 -6.54
CA SER A 116 -1.25 -5.37 -7.88
C SER A 116 -0.35 -6.61 -7.83
N THR A 117 0.73 -6.56 -7.03
CA THR A 117 1.64 -7.70 -6.85
C THR A 117 0.90 -8.91 -6.25
N SER A 118 0.02 -8.67 -5.28
CA SER A 118 -0.75 -9.74 -4.64
C SER A 118 -1.79 -10.34 -5.59
N CYS A 119 -2.42 -9.51 -6.43
CA CYS A 119 -3.31 -9.98 -7.50
C CYS A 119 -2.58 -10.88 -8.48
N LYS A 120 -1.39 -10.46 -8.96
CA LYS A 120 -0.57 -11.25 -9.87
C LYS A 120 -0.18 -12.59 -9.25
N ARG A 121 0.26 -12.59 -7.99
CA ARG A 121 0.62 -13.79 -7.23
C ARG A 121 -0.54 -14.77 -7.10
N LEU A 122 -1.71 -14.29 -6.64
CA LEU A 122 -2.88 -15.16 -6.48
C LEU A 122 -3.37 -15.69 -7.83
N SER A 123 -3.35 -14.86 -8.87
CA SER A 123 -3.72 -15.29 -10.22
C SER A 123 -2.80 -16.40 -10.71
N ALA A 124 -1.49 -16.26 -10.54
CA ALA A 124 -0.52 -17.27 -10.90
C ALA A 124 -0.76 -18.58 -10.14
N GLU A 125 -1.00 -18.52 -8.82
CA GLU A 125 -1.31 -19.69 -8.00
C GLU A 125 -2.58 -20.42 -8.48
N ILE A 126 -3.63 -19.68 -8.82
CA ILE A 126 -4.86 -20.27 -9.37
C ILE A 126 -4.60 -20.91 -10.74
N PHE A 127 -3.83 -20.26 -11.62
CA PHE A 127 -3.50 -20.85 -12.92
C PHE A 127 -2.65 -22.11 -12.79
N ASP A 128 -1.67 -22.12 -11.89
CA ASP A 128 -0.87 -23.32 -11.59
C ASP A 128 -1.73 -24.49 -11.11
N GLN A 129 -2.80 -24.22 -10.37
CA GLN A 129 -3.69 -25.25 -9.86
C GLN A 129 -4.78 -25.70 -10.85
N THR A 130 -5.28 -24.79 -11.68
CA THR A 130 -6.54 -25.00 -12.42
C THR A 130 -6.40 -24.94 -13.94
N MET A 131 -5.36 -24.29 -14.46
CA MET A 131 -5.20 -24.11 -15.89
C MET A 131 -4.78 -25.45 -16.54
N PRO A 132 -5.51 -25.94 -17.54
CA PRO A 132 -5.21 -27.22 -18.15
C PRO A 132 -3.91 -27.15 -18.96
N LEU A 133 -3.10 -28.21 -18.91
CA LEU A 133 -1.87 -28.33 -19.70
C LEU A 133 -2.04 -29.46 -20.72
N GLY A 134 -2.28 -29.14 -22.00
CA GLY A 134 -2.32 -30.14 -23.09
C GLY A 134 -3.61 -30.19 -23.90
N ARG A 135 -4.33 -31.32 -23.87
CA ARG A 135 -5.43 -31.65 -24.81
C ARG A 135 -6.56 -30.61 -24.84
N HIS A 136 -6.81 -29.92 -23.74
CA HIS A 136 -7.79 -28.83 -23.65
C HIS A 136 -7.57 -27.73 -24.70
N TRP A 137 -6.32 -27.52 -25.11
CA TRP A 137 -5.93 -26.45 -26.05
C TRP A 137 -5.85 -26.89 -27.51
N ARG A 138 -6.14 -28.16 -27.80
CA ARG A 138 -6.13 -28.71 -29.15
C ARG A 138 -7.58 -28.77 -29.63
N LEU A 139 -7.99 -27.77 -30.39
CA LEU A 139 -9.27 -27.76 -31.09
C LEU A 139 -9.19 -28.79 -32.23
N GLY A 140 -10.21 -29.65 -32.33
CA GLY A 140 -10.32 -30.58 -33.44
C GLY A 140 -10.59 -29.83 -34.75
N PRO A 141 -10.37 -30.44 -35.94
CA PRO A 141 -10.50 -29.79 -37.26
C PRO A 141 -11.88 -29.19 -37.59
N ARG A 142 -12.89 -29.38 -36.73
CA ARG A 142 -14.27 -28.89 -36.85
C ARG A 142 -14.82 -28.30 -35.55
N ALA A 143 -13.97 -27.99 -34.58
CA ALA A 143 -14.43 -27.40 -33.33
C ALA A 143 -14.79 -25.92 -33.58
N GLU A 144 -16.08 -25.59 -33.47
CA GLU A 144 -16.54 -24.21 -33.39
C GLU A 144 -15.92 -23.53 -32.15
N LEU A 145 -15.71 -22.21 -32.21
CA LEU A 145 -15.25 -21.48 -31.03
C LEU A 145 -16.25 -21.70 -29.89
N PRO A 146 -15.78 -22.07 -28.68
CA PRO A 146 -16.68 -22.25 -27.55
C PRO A 146 -17.43 -20.94 -27.28
N SER A 147 -18.76 -21.01 -27.25
CA SER A 147 -19.66 -19.88 -26.95
C SER A 147 -19.69 -19.53 -25.46
N THR A 148 -19.12 -20.41 -24.62
CA THR A 148 -19.06 -20.26 -23.16
C THR A 148 -17.62 -20.23 -22.66
N PRO A 149 -17.30 -19.44 -21.63
CA PRO A 149 -15.95 -19.43 -21.04
C PRO A 149 -15.60 -20.80 -20.45
N SER A 150 -14.31 -21.14 -20.48
CA SER A 150 -13.83 -22.35 -19.82
C SER A 150 -14.03 -22.26 -18.30
N ALA A 151 -14.33 -23.39 -17.67
CA ALA A 151 -14.62 -23.44 -16.23
C ALA A 151 -13.46 -22.90 -15.38
N TYR A 152 -12.20 -23.21 -15.77
CA TYR A 152 -11.03 -22.70 -15.05
C TYR A 152 -10.93 -21.16 -15.17
N ALA A 153 -11.19 -20.59 -16.35
CA ALA A 153 -11.09 -19.15 -16.56
C ALA A 153 -12.20 -18.41 -15.80
N ALA A 154 -13.42 -18.95 -15.84
CA ALA A 154 -14.54 -18.40 -15.07
C ALA A 154 -14.24 -18.42 -13.56
N ALA A 155 -13.70 -19.53 -13.03
CA ALA A 155 -13.32 -19.64 -11.62
C ALA A 155 -12.19 -18.66 -11.25
N ALA A 156 -11.15 -18.54 -12.08
CA ALA A 156 -10.03 -17.63 -11.84
C ALA A 156 -10.47 -16.16 -11.85
N VAL A 157 -11.29 -15.78 -12.85
CA VAL A 157 -11.89 -14.44 -12.92
C VAL A 157 -12.73 -14.17 -11.68
N GLN A 158 -13.57 -15.12 -11.25
CA GLN A 158 -14.43 -14.91 -10.08
C GLN A 158 -13.64 -14.79 -8.77
N ALA A 159 -12.62 -15.64 -8.58
CA ALA A 159 -11.80 -15.66 -7.36
C ALA A 159 -10.94 -14.41 -7.20
N VAL A 160 -10.43 -13.85 -8.31
CA VAL A 160 -9.59 -12.65 -8.28
C VAL A 160 -10.42 -11.40 -8.61
N LEU A 161 -10.85 -11.26 -9.87
CA LEU A 161 -11.52 -10.05 -10.35
C LEU A 161 -12.90 -9.87 -9.71
N GLY A 162 -13.65 -10.95 -9.48
CA GLY A 162 -14.96 -10.89 -8.84
C GLY A 162 -14.88 -10.36 -7.41
N GLN A 163 -13.91 -10.83 -6.63
CA GLN A 163 -13.66 -10.35 -5.27
C GLN A 163 -13.18 -8.90 -5.25
N VAL A 164 -12.31 -8.52 -6.18
CA VAL A 164 -11.87 -7.13 -6.33
C VAL A 164 -13.02 -6.22 -6.74
N LEU A 165 -13.89 -6.65 -7.64
CA LEU A 165 -15.04 -5.86 -8.09
C LEU A 165 -16.01 -5.59 -6.94
N GLN A 166 -16.28 -6.60 -6.11
CA GLN A 166 -17.10 -6.45 -4.90
C GLN A 166 -16.48 -5.43 -3.93
N GLY A 167 -15.16 -5.53 -3.70
CA GLY A 167 -14.46 -4.58 -2.85
C GLY A 167 -14.40 -3.16 -3.44
N ALA A 168 -14.17 -3.04 -4.75
CA ALA A 168 -14.04 -1.77 -5.44
C ALA A 168 -15.33 -0.94 -5.43
N GLN A 169 -16.50 -1.56 -5.27
CA GLN A 169 -17.76 -0.82 -5.10
C GLN A 169 -17.76 0.11 -3.88
N ALA A 170 -16.95 -0.19 -2.86
CA ALA A 170 -16.77 0.66 -1.69
C ALA A 170 -15.81 1.85 -1.93
N LEU A 171 -15.10 1.88 -3.07
CA LEU A 171 -14.18 2.96 -3.41
C LEU A 171 -14.91 4.16 -4.05
N PRO A 172 -14.36 5.38 -3.91
CA PRO A 172 -14.77 6.53 -4.72
C PRO A 172 -14.74 6.24 -6.22
N ARG A 173 -15.67 6.77 -7.01
CA ARG A 173 -15.85 6.44 -8.44
C ARG A 173 -14.58 6.67 -9.28
N ASP A 174 -13.86 7.74 -8.97
CA ASP A 174 -12.59 8.14 -9.57
C ASP A 174 -11.45 7.15 -9.26
N ALA A 175 -11.53 6.40 -8.15
CA ALA A 175 -10.57 5.36 -7.79
C ALA A 175 -10.93 3.97 -8.34
N GLN A 176 -12.19 3.73 -8.75
CA GLN A 176 -12.66 2.42 -9.21
C GLN A 176 -12.00 1.98 -10.52
N ALA A 177 -12.12 2.79 -11.58
CA ALA A 177 -11.58 2.47 -12.90
C ALA A 177 -10.06 2.19 -12.90
N PRO A 178 -9.19 3.05 -12.32
CA PRO A 178 -7.76 2.77 -12.29
C PRO A 178 -7.40 1.52 -11.45
N THR A 179 -8.17 1.25 -10.39
CA THR A 179 -7.98 0.03 -9.58
C THR A 179 -8.31 -1.22 -10.40
N LEU A 180 -9.47 -1.24 -11.05
CA LEU A 180 -9.91 -2.37 -11.88
C LEU A 180 -8.99 -2.60 -13.07
N ALA A 181 -8.57 -1.54 -13.77
CA ALA A 181 -7.62 -1.64 -14.88
C ALA A 181 -6.33 -2.31 -14.41
N ARG A 182 -5.79 -1.91 -13.26
CA ARG A 182 -4.53 -2.43 -12.76
C ARG A 182 -4.59 -3.88 -12.32
N VAL A 183 -5.67 -4.27 -11.65
CA VAL A 183 -5.89 -5.67 -11.29
C VAL A 183 -6.10 -6.54 -12.53
N THR A 184 -6.86 -6.04 -13.51
CA THR A 184 -7.07 -6.75 -14.77
C THR A 184 -5.74 -6.96 -15.50
N THR A 185 -4.90 -5.94 -15.57
CA THR A 185 -3.54 -6.06 -16.13
C THR A 185 -2.72 -7.10 -15.37
N ALA A 186 -2.67 -7.04 -14.03
CA ALA A 186 -1.92 -8.01 -13.21
C ALA A 186 -2.41 -9.46 -13.41
N PHE A 187 -3.72 -9.65 -13.53
CA PHE A 187 -4.34 -10.95 -13.82
C PHE A 187 -3.95 -11.47 -15.21
N LEU A 188 -4.05 -10.64 -16.24
CA LEU A 188 -3.70 -11.01 -17.62
C LEU A 188 -2.19 -11.26 -17.78
N GLU A 189 -1.35 -10.50 -17.08
CA GLU A 189 0.08 -10.76 -17.02
C GLU A 189 0.37 -12.13 -16.41
N ALA A 190 -0.24 -12.47 -15.26
CA ALA A 190 -0.07 -13.80 -14.66
C ALA A 190 -0.52 -14.92 -15.60
N TRP A 191 -1.62 -14.71 -16.34
CA TRP A 191 -2.12 -15.66 -17.31
C TRP A 191 -1.12 -15.87 -18.46
N MET A 192 -0.60 -14.79 -19.02
CA MET A 192 0.41 -14.82 -20.08
C MET A 192 1.72 -15.45 -19.59
N ASP A 193 2.20 -15.08 -18.39
CA ASP A 193 3.40 -15.64 -17.77
C ASP A 193 3.27 -17.15 -17.59
N HIS A 194 2.09 -17.64 -17.17
CA HIS A 194 1.81 -19.06 -17.02
C HIS A 194 1.82 -19.78 -18.38
N ILE A 195 1.17 -19.22 -19.41
CA ILE A 195 1.19 -19.75 -20.79
C ILE A 195 2.61 -19.90 -21.32
N LEU A 196 3.44 -18.87 -21.14
CA LEU A 196 4.80 -18.83 -21.63
C LEU A 196 5.69 -19.84 -20.88
N THR A 197 5.60 -19.86 -19.55
CA THR A 197 6.33 -20.81 -18.69
C THR A 197 6.04 -22.26 -19.07
N HIS A 198 4.77 -22.61 -19.25
CA HIS A 198 4.35 -23.97 -19.58
C HIS A 198 4.32 -24.27 -21.09
N ARG A 199 4.70 -23.29 -21.93
CA ARG A 199 4.71 -23.39 -23.40
C ARG A 199 3.41 -23.94 -23.97
N ILE A 200 2.28 -23.44 -23.46
CA ILE A 200 0.95 -23.86 -23.88
C ILE A 200 0.76 -23.53 -25.36
N LYS A 201 0.28 -24.51 -26.14
CA LYS A 201 0.04 -24.37 -27.58
C LYS A 201 -1.46 -24.40 -27.85
N PHE A 202 -1.98 -23.27 -28.30
CA PHE A 202 -3.31 -23.15 -28.87
C PHE A 202 -3.25 -23.65 -30.32
N ARG A 203 -3.89 -24.78 -30.62
CA ARG A 203 -3.92 -25.38 -31.96
C ARG A 203 -5.33 -25.69 -32.37
#